data_AF-A0A2D9N928-F1
#
_entry.id   AF-A0A2D9N928-F1
#
_cell.length_a   1.000
_cell.length_b   1.000
_cell.length_c   1.000
_cell.angle_alpha   90.00
_cell.angle_beta   90.00
_cell.angle_gamma   90.00
#
_symmetry.space_group_name_H-M   'P 1'
#
loop_
_entity.id
_entity.type
_entity.pdbx_description
1 polymer ?
#
loop_
_entity_poly.entity_id
_entity_poly.type
_entity_poly.pdbx_seq_one_letter_code
_entity_poly.pdbx_strand_id
1 'polypeptide(L)'
;MKTEKNKTTPTIMKTITTTLGSTKLPLTNQKLIIHRLLQSLSNHCGFDDEYIKDSTKHNASHWRKIGMYILVKQFGFTYEHAANVFGKKAPHAHVVVKEIKEKLETEGVRHEVLPYINQVMFDIES
;
A
#
# COMPACT_ATOMS: atom_id res chain seq x y z
N MET A 1 54.55 -22.35 -32.41
CA MET A 1 53.18 -22.92 -32.40
C MET A 1 52.22 -21.81 -31.99
N LYS A 2 51.17 -21.61 -32.81
CA LYS A 2 49.76 -21.18 -32.52
C LYS A 2 49.54 -20.17 -31.37
N THR A 3 48.75 -19.09 -31.44
CA THR A 3 47.78 -18.50 -32.40
C THR A 3 47.22 -17.27 -31.68
N GLU A 4 46.96 -16.17 -32.41
CA GLU A 4 45.73 -15.33 -32.33
C GLU A 4 45.37 -14.64 -30.99
N LYS A 5 44.66 -13.52 -30.89
CA LYS A 5 44.04 -12.54 -31.78
C LYS A 5 43.63 -11.38 -30.83
N ASN A 6 43.88 -10.15 -31.27
CA ASN A 6 42.87 -9.08 -31.39
C ASN A 6 41.75 -9.00 -30.32
N LYS A 7 41.66 -7.87 -29.60
CA LYS A 7 40.50 -6.94 -29.60
C LYS A 7 40.55 -5.94 -28.42
N THR A 8 40.64 -4.67 -28.79
CA THR A 8 40.11 -3.54 -28.03
C THR A 8 38.66 -3.83 -27.64
N THR A 9 38.34 -3.65 -26.36
CA THR A 9 36.95 -3.60 -25.91
C THR A 9 36.74 -2.30 -25.14
N PRO A 10 36.11 -1.27 -25.74
CA PRO A 10 35.51 -0.19 -24.98
C PRO A 10 34.15 -0.70 -24.53
N THR A 11 33.91 -0.85 -23.24
CA THR A 11 32.56 -1.24 -22.79
C THR A 11 32.15 -0.52 -21.50
N ILE A 12 31.50 0.61 -21.76
CA ILE A 12 30.26 1.06 -21.14
C ILE A 12 30.38 1.45 -19.67
N MET A 13 30.66 2.74 -19.44
CA MET A 13 30.00 3.48 -18.37
C MET A 13 28.51 3.16 -18.45
N LYS A 14 28.00 2.38 -17.50
CA LYS A 14 26.56 2.24 -17.32
C LYS A 14 26.06 3.61 -16.88
N THR A 15 25.59 4.39 -17.86
CA THR A 15 24.66 5.48 -17.62
C THR A 15 23.52 4.90 -16.81
N ILE A 16 23.47 5.24 -15.52
CA ILE A 16 22.30 4.98 -14.70
C ILE A 16 21.25 5.95 -15.25
N THR A 17 20.48 5.49 -16.22
CA THR A 17 19.31 6.21 -16.68
C THR A 17 18.32 6.16 -15.52
N THR A 18 18.27 7.24 -14.74
CA THR A 18 17.22 7.48 -13.75
C THR A 18 15.91 7.65 -14.50
N THR A 19 15.24 6.55 -14.82
CA THR A 19 13.83 6.57 -15.20
C THR A 19 13.02 6.81 -13.92
N LEU A 20 12.74 8.09 -13.65
CA LEU A 20 11.58 8.47 -12.86
C LEU A 20 10.33 7.94 -13.57
N GLY A 21 9.91 6.74 -13.21
CA GLY A 21 8.77 6.09 -13.83
C GLY A 21 8.27 4.95 -12.95
N SER A 22 7.36 5.27 -12.03
CA SER A 22 6.45 4.35 -11.34
C SER A 22 7.06 2.97 -11.04
N THR A 23 7.94 2.91 -10.03
CA THR A 23 8.42 1.63 -9.50
C THR A 23 7.26 0.92 -8.82
N LYS A 24 6.49 0.14 -9.60
CA LYS A 24 5.57 -0.84 -9.05
C LYS A 24 6.38 -1.70 -8.08
N LEU A 25 6.01 -1.69 -6.79
CA LEU A 25 6.59 -2.55 -5.78
C LEU A 25 6.62 -4.01 -6.31
N PRO A 26 7.72 -4.76 -6.13
CA PRO A 26 7.75 -6.18 -6.48
C PRO A 26 6.54 -6.91 -5.87
N LEU A 27 5.94 -7.84 -6.61
CA LEU A 27 4.74 -8.58 -6.17
C LEU A 27 4.91 -9.26 -4.80
N THR A 28 6.12 -9.72 -4.48
CA THR A 28 6.50 -10.28 -3.18
C THR A 28 6.38 -9.24 -2.06
N ASN A 29 6.81 -8.01 -2.30
CA ASN A 29 6.72 -6.93 -1.32
C ASN A 29 5.26 -6.47 -1.14
N GLN A 30 4.46 -6.48 -2.20
CA GLN A 30 3.04 -6.14 -2.11
C GLN A 30 2.27 -7.13 -1.23
N LYS A 31 2.53 -8.44 -1.38
CA LYS A 31 1.89 -9.47 -0.54
C LYS A 31 2.27 -9.32 0.93
N LEU A 32 3.55 -9.03 1.22
CA LEU A 32 4.02 -8.83 2.59
C LEU A 32 3.37 -7.59 3.23
N ILE A 33 3.27 -6.48 2.49
CA ILE A 33 2.59 -5.27 2.96
C ILE A 33 1.11 -5.55 3.25
N ILE A 34 0.40 -6.23 2.34
CA ILE A 34 -1.01 -6.59 2.57
C ILE A 34 -1.15 -7.47 3.82
N HIS A 35 -0.29 -8.46 3.99
CA HIS A 35 -0.31 -9.34 5.16
C HIS A 35 -0.10 -8.57 6.46
N ARG A 36 0.96 -7.75 6.55
CA ARG A 36 1.24 -6.93 7.74
C ARG A 36 0.12 -5.94 8.03
N LEU A 37 -0.44 -5.33 7.00
CA LEU A 37 -1.58 -4.42 7.12
C LEU A 37 -2.78 -5.13 7.72
N LEU A 38 -3.23 -6.25 7.13
CA LEU A 38 -4.40 -6.97 7.61
C LEU A 38 -4.21 -7.45 9.06
N GLN A 39 -3.02 -7.98 9.38
CA GLN A 39 -2.66 -8.36 10.74
C GLN A 39 -2.74 -7.18 11.72
N SER A 40 -2.20 -6.01 11.37
CA SER A 40 -2.29 -4.81 12.22
C SER A 40 -3.74 -4.37 12.40
N LEU A 41 -4.53 -4.30 11.32
CA LEU A 41 -5.95 -3.96 11.40
C LEU A 41 -6.72 -4.93 12.30
N SER A 42 -6.45 -6.24 12.18
CA SER A 42 -7.06 -7.28 13.01
C SER A 42 -6.72 -7.08 14.49
N ASN A 43 -5.44 -6.85 14.81
CA ASN A 43 -4.99 -6.61 16.18
C ASN A 43 -5.68 -5.41 16.83
N HIS A 44 -5.84 -4.30 16.10
CA HIS A 44 -6.45 -3.09 16.66
C HIS A 44 -7.98 -3.13 16.70
N CYS A 45 -8.62 -3.82 15.75
CA CYS A 45 -10.08 -3.88 15.70
C CYS A 45 -10.68 -5.05 16.49
N GLY A 46 -9.87 -6.06 16.85
CA GLY A 46 -10.29 -7.26 17.57
C GLY A 46 -11.12 -8.23 16.73
N PHE A 47 -11.12 -8.06 15.40
CA PHE A 47 -11.79 -8.95 14.45
C PHE A 47 -10.77 -9.61 13.53
N ASP A 48 -11.06 -10.80 13.02
CA ASP A 48 -10.22 -11.44 12.01
C ASP A 48 -10.30 -10.73 10.64
N ASP A 49 -9.36 -11.07 9.78
CA ASP A 49 -9.23 -10.50 8.44
C ASP A 49 -10.49 -10.70 7.59
N GLU A 50 -11.17 -11.84 7.69
CA GLU A 50 -12.37 -12.14 6.89
C GLU A 50 -13.53 -11.25 7.32
N TYR A 51 -13.69 -11.08 8.63
CA TYR A 51 -14.71 -10.22 9.21
C TYR A 51 -14.50 -8.75 8.83
N ILE A 52 -13.26 -8.25 8.79
CA ILE A 52 -12.97 -6.87 8.36
C ILE A 52 -13.42 -6.64 6.91
N LYS A 53 -13.22 -7.63 6.03
CA LYS A 53 -13.57 -7.54 4.61
C LYS A 53 -15.07 -7.49 4.39
N ASP A 54 -15.82 -8.30 5.12
CA ASP A 54 -17.25 -8.52 4.84
C ASP A 54 -18.21 -7.78 5.78
N SER A 55 -17.74 -7.34 6.94
CA SER A 55 -18.62 -6.73 7.94
C SER A 55 -19.13 -5.35 7.54
N THR A 56 -20.42 -5.11 7.74
CA THR A 56 -21.07 -3.80 7.64
C THR A 56 -21.06 -3.03 8.97
N LYS A 57 -20.57 -3.64 10.07
CA LYS A 57 -20.50 -2.97 11.37
C LYS A 57 -19.59 -1.75 11.29
N HIS A 58 -20.00 -0.68 11.97
CA HIS A 58 -19.32 0.62 11.95
C HIS A 58 -17.81 0.52 12.20
N ASN A 59 -17.39 -0.20 13.25
CA ASN A 59 -15.97 -0.31 13.62
C ASN A 59 -15.14 -1.08 12.58
N ALA A 60 -15.60 -2.24 12.12
CA ALA A 60 -14.89 -3.01 11.09
C ALA A 60 -14.83 -2.26 9.74
N SER A 61 -15.91 -1.53 9.41
CA SER A 61 -15.97 -0.66 8.25
C SER A 61 -14.94 0.48 8.32
N HIS A 62 -14.78 1.11 9.49
CA HIS A 62 -13.79 2.17 9.72
C HIS A 62 -12.35 1.70 9.47
N TRP A 63 -11.98 0.56 10.05
CA TRP A 63 -10.65 -0.04 9.85
C TRP A 63 -10.38 -0.47 8.42
N ARG A 64 -11.38 -1.04 7.73
CA ARG A 64 -11.29 -1.35 6.30
C ARG A 64 -11.04 -0.09 5.46
N LYS A 65 -11.73 1.01 5.76
CA LYS A 65 -11.50 2.29 5.06
C LYS A 65 -10.07 2.80 5.27
N ILE A 66 -9.57 2.76 6.50
CA ILE A 66 -8.18 3.12 6.84
C ILE A 66 -7.19 2.26 6.07
N GLY A 67 -7.39 0.93 6.06
CA GLY A 67 -6.55 0.01 5.30
C GLY A 67 -6.49 0.31 3.81
N MET A 68 -7.65 0.58 3.18
CA MET A 68 -7.70 0.99 1.78
C MET A 68 -6.93 2.29 1.52
N TYR A 69 -7.09 3.28 2.40
CA TYR A 69 -6.37 4.55 2.29
C TYR A 69 -4.85 4.33 2.36
N ILE A 70 -4.38 3.55 3.33
CA ILE A 70 -2.95 3.25 3.51
C ILE A 70 -2.37 2.57 2.26
N LEU A 71 -3.02 1.53 1.74
CA LEU A 71 -2.56 0.83 0.53
C LEU A 71 -2.37 1.80 -0.66
N VAL A 72 -3.35 2.67 -0.90
CA VAL A 72 -3.30 3.59 -2.03
C VAL A 72 -2.32 4.73 -1.80
N LYS A 73 -2.37 5.37 -0.64
CA LYS A 73 -1.67 6.64 -0.39
C LYS A 73 -0.25 6.48 0.12
N GLN A 74 0.03 5.45 0.92
CA GLN A 74 1.36 5.21 1.49
C GLN A 74 2.15 4.23 0.62
N PHE A 75 1.51 3.18 0.12
CA PHE A 75 2.19 2.12 -0.64
C PHE A 75 1.96 2.17 -2.16
N GLY A 76 1.18 3.13 -2.67
CA GLY A 76 1.02 3.34 -4.10
C GLY A 76 0.25 2.24 -4.84
N PHE A 77 -0.59 1.47 -4.15
CA PHE A 77 -1.45 0.48 -4.79
C PHE A 77 -2.50 1.17 -5.67
N THR A 78 -2.90 0.50 -6.75
CA THR A 78 -4.05 0.96 -7.55
C THR A 78 -5.34 0.85 -6.73
N TYR A 79 -6.32 1.70 -7.02
CA TYR A 79 -7.64 1.63 -6.37
C TYR A 79 -8.30 0.26 -6.55
N GLU A 80 -8.14 -0.36 -7.72
CA GLU A 80 -8.63 -1.70 -7.99
C GLU A 80 -7.98 -2.75 -7.08
N HIS A 81 -6.65 -2.73 -6.96
CA HIS A 81 -5.94 -3.70 -6.13
C HIS A 81 -6.28 -3.49 -4.64
N ALA A 82 -6.27 -2.25 -4.17
CA ALA A 82 -6.66 -1.93 -2.79
C ALA A 82 -8.10 -2.33 -2.49
N ALA A 83 -9.04 -2.12 -3.41
CA ALA A 83 -10.43 -2.57 -3.24
C ALA A 83 -10.53 -4.10 -3.19
N ASN A 84 -9.80 -4.80 -4.06
CA ASN A 84 -9.82 -6.26 -4.16
C ASN A 84 -9.30 -6.94 -2.88
N VAL A 85 -8.29 -6.36 -2.22
CA VAL A 85 -7.81 -6.84 -0.90
C VAL A 85 -8.95 -6.97 0.11
N PHE A 86 -9.94 -6.09 0.01
CA PHE A 86 -11.11 -6.06 0.90
C PHE A 86 -12.41 -6.56 0.26
N GLY A 87 -12.34 -7.28 -0.86
CA GLY A 87 -13.51 -7.81 -1.56
C GLY A 87 -14.47 -6.73 -2.08
N LYS A 88 -13.99 -5.51 -2.34
CA LYS A 88 -14.79 -4.38 -2.85
C LYS A 88 -14.42 -4.04 -4.29
N LYS A 89 -15.27 -3.22 -4.93
CA LYS A 89 -15.06 -2.72 -6.29
C LYS A 89 -14.23 -1.44 -6.28
N ALA A 90 -13.46 -1.19 -7.34
CA ALA A 90 -12.58 -0.02 -7.47
C ALA A 90 -13.26 1.35 -7.16
N PRO A 91 -14.52 1.63 -7.58
CA PRO A 91 -15.18 2.90 -7.24
C PRO A 91 -15.33 3.12 -5.73
N HIS A 92 -15.45 2.05 -4.95
CA HIS A 92 -15.53 2.15 -3.49
C HIS A 92 -14.22 2.66 -2.90
N ALA A 93 -13.07 2.15 -3.36
CA ALA A 93 -11.77 2.63 -2.91
C ALA A 93 -11.54 4.10 -3.27
N HIS A 94 -12.01 4.56 -4.44
CA HIS A 94 -11.97 5.98 -4.79
C HIS A 94 -12.72 6.86 -3.79
N VAL A 95 -13.96 6.50 -3.47
CA VAL A 95 -14.79 7.24 -2.51
C VAL A 95 -14.15 7.26 -1.13
N VAL A 96 -13.67 6.10 -0.66
CA VAL A 96 -13.04 5.95 0.65
C VAL A 96 -11.76 6.76 0.78
N VAL A 97 -10.88 6.72 -0.23
CA VAL A 97 -9.63 7.49 -0.20
C VAL A 97 -9.91 8.98 -0.19
N LYS A 98 -10.92 9.44 -0.94
CA LYS A 98 -11.37 10.82 -0.93
C LYS A 98 -11.91 11.23 0.45
N GLU A 99 -12.80 10.43 1.02
CA GLU A 99 -13.40 10.68 2.35
C GLU A 99 -12.32 10.83 3.44
N ILE A 100 -11.36 9.90 3.51
CA ILE A 100 -10.28 9.97 4.52
C ILE A 100 -9.38 11.17 4.28
N LYS A 101 -9.09 11.50 3.02
CA LYS A 101 -8.28 12.68 2.69
C LYS A 101 -8.96 13.97 3.18
N GLU A 102 -10.25 14.13 2.92
CA GLU A 102 -11.04 15.27 3.40
C GLU A 102 -11.03 15.36 4.94
N LYS A 103 -11.16 14.23 5.65
CA LYS A 103 -11.05 14.19 7.11
C LYS A 103 -9.67 14.62 7.62
N LEU A 104 -8.59 14.23 6.95
CA LEU A 104 -7.22 14.64 7.32
C LEU A 104 -6.98 16.14 7.12
N GLU A 105 -7.61 16.72 6.10
CA GLU A 105 -7.51 18.14 5.76
C GLU A 105 -8.40 19.03 6.65
N THR A 106 -9.46 18.47 7.24
CA THR A 106 -10.41 19.21 8.07
C THR A 106 -9.93 19.32 9.53
N GLU A 107 -9.69 20.56 9.98
CA GLU A 107 -9.34 20.87 11.37
C GLU A 107 -10.47 20.44 12.30
N GLY A 108 -10.11 19.84 13.45
CA GLY A 108 -11.08 19.26 14.38
C GLY A 108 -11.62 17.88 14.00
N VAL A 109 -11.46 17.39 12.77
CA VAL A 109 -11.92 16.04 12.34
C VAL A 109 -10.77 15.06 12.13
N ARG A 110 -9.55 15.56 11.89
CA ARG A 110 -8.33 14.76 11.69
C ARG A 110 -8.12 13.66 12.75
N HIS A 111 -8.50 13.93 14.00
CA HIS A 111 -8.34 12.99 15.12
C HIS A 111 -9.16 11.70 14.95
N GLU A 112 -10.18 11.68 14.09
CA GLU A 112 -10.97 10.48 13.79
C GLU A 112 -10.22 9.44 12.95
N VAL A 113 -9.14 9.84 12.26
CA VAL A 113 -8.45 8.98 11.29
C VAL A 113 -6.94 8.94 11.48
N LEU A 114 -6.30 10.08 11.78
CA LEU A 114 -4.83 10.16 11.85
C LEU A 114 -4.21 9.24 12.91
N PRO A 115 -4.73 9.14 14.15
CA PRO A 115 -4.16 8.26 15.16
C PRO A 115 -4.13 6.79 14.71
N TYR A 116 -5.22 6.34 14.08
CA TYR A 116 -5.35 4.98 13.58
C TYR A 116 -4.42 4.70 12.39
N ILE A 117 -4.26 5.66 11.48
CA ILE A 117 -3.29 5.56 10.37
C ILE A 117 -1.88 5.41 10.95
N ASN A 118 -1.50 6.22 11.92
CA ASN A 118 -0.18 6.18 12.54
C ASN A 118 0.08 4.86 13.25
N GLN A 119 -0.90 4.33 13.99
CA GLN A 119 -0.80 3.03 14.66
C GLN A 119 -0.53 1.91 13.66
N VAL A 120 -1.30 1.86 12.57
CA VAL A 120 -1.16 0.81 11.57
C VAL A 120 0.17 0.92 10.81
N MET A 121 0.60 2.14 10.47
CA MET A 121 1.88 2.34 9.81
C MET A 121 3.06 1.93 10.68
N PHE A 122 3.01 2.24 11.99
CA PHE A 122 4.04 1.82 12.94
C PHE A 122 4.19 0.29 13.00
N ASP A 123 3.09 -0.44 13.03
CA ASP A 123 3.10 -1.92 13.04
C ASP A 123 3.62 -2.53 11.73
N ILE A 124 3.41 -1.86 10.58
CA ILE A 124 3.88 -2.35 9.29
C ILE A 124 5.39 -2.14 9.14
N GLU A 125 5.92 -1.05 9.69
CA GLU A 125 7.34 -0.66 9.62
C GLU A 125 8.23 -1.36 10.67
N SER A 126 7.63 -1.96 11.69
CA SER A 126 8.34 -2.76 12.70
C SER A 126 8.74 -4.16 12.18
#